data_AF-A0A250J8H2-F1
#
_entry.id   AF-A0A250J8H2-F1
#
_cell.length_a   1.000
_cell.length_b   1.000
_cell.length_c   1.000
_cell.angle_alpha   90.00
_cell.angle_beta   90.00
_cell.angle_gamma   90.00
#
_symmetry.space_group_name_H-M   'P 1'
#
loop_
_entity.id
_entity.type
_entity.pdbx_description
1 polymer ?
#
loop_
_entity_poly.entity_id
_entity_poly.type
_entity_poly.pdbx_seq_one_letter_code
_entity_poly.pdbx_strand_id
1 'polypeptide(L)'
;MKTRRARAGLTTLEILVTVAIAGVFASMAVMNMDIVKRRQSERNALREISSLANQARTYARTSQYPVRLSVTTNVMGATVLRWEQLPCDTAHRWGDSCPAAACLTNACNKGGCQCVAQGEGIAIPATLDVSALDGLCWLGRGGAPRHQTPGNPTCQVTGNPPQKPLKITQSQSGKLDHVLQVDGLTGKPRMVDCTQQPVDPTCNVP
;
A
#
# COMPACT_ATOMS: atom_id res chain seq x y z
N MET A 1 -22.21 66.22 -7.79
CA MET A 1 -22.58 65.01 -7.02
C MET A 1 -21.31 64.38 -6.46
N LYS A 2 -21.01 64.57 -5.16
CA LYS A 2 -19.82 64.04 -4.50
C LYS A 2 -20.27 63.03 -3.45
N THR A 3 -20.17 61.74 -3.75
CA THR A 3 -20.39 60.66 -2.77
C THR A 3 -19.27 60.70 -1.75
N ARG A 4 -19.53 61.25 -0.55
CA ARG A 4 -18.61 61.15 0.59
C ARG A 4 -18.62 59.70 1.07
N ARG A 5 -17.52 58.96 0.84
CA ARG A 5 -17.25 57.72 1.58
C ARG A 5 -17.04 58.09 3.04
N ALA A 6 -17.93 57.64 3.92
CA ALA A 6 -17.67 57.66 5.36
C ALA A 6 -16.48 56.74 5.63
N ARG A 7 -15.32 57.33 5.92
CA ARG A 7 -14.23 56.60 6.60
C ARG A 7 -14.66 56.48 8.06
N ALA A 8 -15.43 55.43 8.36
CA ALA A 8 -15.62 54.99 9.74
C ALA A 8 -14.29 54.39 10.20
N GLY A 9 -13.65 54.98 11.21
CA GLY A 9 -12.45 54.42 11.82
C GLY A 9 -12.84 53.18 12.61
N LEU A 10 -12.25 52.02 12.30
CA LEU A 10 -12.45 50.79 13.05
C LEU A 10 -12.03 51.04 14.51
N THR A 11 -12.92 50.75 15.46
CA THR A 11 -12.56 50.83 16.87
C THR A 11 -11.63 49.67 17.23
N THR A 12 -10.75 49.84 18.20
CA THR A 12 -9.83 48.79 18.67
C THR A 12 -10.58 47.53 19.12
N LEU A 13 -11.79 47.69 19.66
CA LEU A 13 -12.67 46.59 20.04
C LEU A 13 -13.18 45.80 18.82
N GLU A 14 -13.52 46.50 17.73
CA GLU A 14 -13.98 45.89 16.48
C GLU A 14 -12.85 45.09 15.79
N ILE A 15 -11.61 45.59 15.87
CA ILE A 15 -10.41 44.84 15.42
C ILE A 15 -10.21 43.58 16.28
N LEU A 16 -10.33 43.67 17.60
CA LEU A 16 -10.15 42.50 18.49
C LEU A 16 -11.23 41.43 18.25
N VAL A 17 -12.49 41.84 18.06
CA VAL A 17 -13.60 40.91 17.77
C VAL A 17 -13.41 40.24 16.41
N THR A 18 -13.06 40.99 15.37
CA THR A 18 -12.82 40.43 14.03
C THR A 18 -11.64 39.47 14.01
N VAL A 19 -10.54 39.79 14.70
CA VAL A 19 -9.40 38.88 14.85
C VAL A 19 -9.79 37.62 15.63
N ALA A 20 -10.57 37.75 16.70
CA ALA A 20 -11.03 36.59 17.47
C ALA A 20 -11.90 35.66 16.61
N ILE A 21 -12.86 36.21 15.87
CA ILE A 21 -13.74 35.45 14.97
C ILE A 21 -12.92 34.80 13.84
N ALA A 22 -12.01 35.54 13.21
CA ALA A 22 -11.12 34.99 12.18
C ALA A 22 -10.22 33.88 12.72
N GLY A 23 -9.72 33.99 13.96
CA GLY A 23 -8.92 32.98 14.63
C GLY A 23 -9.69 31.67 14.87
N VAL A 24 -10.96 31.75 15.26
CA VAL A 24 -11.84 30.57 15.42
C VAL A 24 -12.08 29.89 14.06
N PHE A 25 -12.38 30.65 13.00
CA PHE A 25 -12.56 30.07 11.68
C PHE A 25 -11.27 29.46 11.10
N ALA A 26 -10.12 30.09 11.34
CA ALA A 26 -8.83 29.58 10.91
C ALA A 26 -8.47 28.26 11.60
N SER A 27 -8.72 28.12 12.91
CA SER A 27 -8.41 26.88 13.64
C SER A 27 -9.28 25.71 13.16
N MET A 28 -10.57 25.94 12.91
CA MET A 28 -11.46 24.94 12.32
C MET A 28 -11.05 24.54 10.90
N ALA A 29 -10.57 25.48 10.09
CA ALA A 29 -10.11 25.19 8.72
C ALA A 29 -8.87 24.28 8.70
N VAL A 30 -7.90 24.51 9.59
CA VAL A 30 -6.67 23.70 9.67
C VAL A 30 -6.97 22.24 10.02
N MET A 31 -7.85 22.00 11.00
CA MET A 31 -8.23 20.63 11.40
C MET A 31 -8.87 19.85 10.24
N ASN A 32 -9.71 20.51 9.44
CA ASN A 32 -10.34 19.88 8.28
C ASN A 32 -9.34 19.56 7.16
N MET A 33 -8.31 20.39 6.97
CA MET A 33 -7.27 20.15 5.96
C MET A 33 -6.44 18.91 6.26
N ASP A 34 -6.11 18.64 7.54
CA ASP A 34 -5.33 17.47 7.91
C ASP A 34 -6.08 16.16 7.63
N ILE A 35 -7.39 16.12 7.90
CA ILE A 35 -8.24 14.97 7.59
C ILE A 35 -8.28 14.72 6.07
N VAL A 36 -8.42 15.78 5.27
CA VAL A 36 -8.44 15.68 3.81
C VAL A 36 -7.10 15.17 3.27
N LYS A 37 -5.98 15.69 3.77
CA LYS A 37 -4.64 15.23 3.37
C LYS A 37 -4.41 13.77 3.70
N ARG A 38 -4.83 13.30 4.89
CA ARG A 38 -4.72 11.89 5.28
C ARG A 38 -5.51 10.99 4.33
N ARG A 39 -6.78 11.31 4.07
CA ARG A 39 -7.63 10.55 3.15
C ARG A 39 -7.09 10.54 1.71
N GLN A 40 -6.50 11.64 1.26
CA GLN A 40 -5.85 11.71 -0.05
C GLN A 40 -4.61 10.82 -0.12
N SER A 41 -3.78 10.85 0.93
CA SER A 41 -2.60 9.99 1.05
C SER A 41 -2.97 8.50 1.02
N GLU A 42 -3.99 8.10 1.77
CA GLU A 42 -4.51 6.72 1.77
C GLU A 42 -5.01 6.29 0.39
N ARG A 43 -5.80 7.13 -0.28
CA ARG A 43 -6.31 6.83 -1.64
C ARG A 43 -5.20 6.72 -2.68
N ASN A 44 -4.16 7.54 -2.56
CA ASN A 44 -3.00 7.46 -3.44
C ASN A 44 -2.22 6.16 -3.18
N ALA A 45 -1.96 5.84 -1.91
CA ALA A 45 -1.29 4.60 -1.52
C ALA A 45 -2.04 3.35 -2.05
N LEU A 46 -3.37 3.30 -1.94
CA LEU A 46 -4.17 2.18 -2.46
C LEU A 46 -4.05 2.00 -3.97
N ARG A 47 -4.05 3.10 -4.74
CA ARG A 47 -3.83 3.06 -6.20
C ARG A 47 -2.43 2.56 -6.51
N GLU A 48 -1.43 3.07 -5.79
CA GLU A 48 -0.04 2.67 -5.94
C GLU A 48 0.18 1.20 -5.60
N ILE A 49 -0.44 0.66 -4.56
CA ILE A 49 -0.40 -0.78 -4.22
C ILE A 49 -0.89 -1.62 -5.41
N SER A 50 -2.02 -1.23 -6.01
CA SER A 50 -2.57 -1.95 -7.16
C SER A 50 -1.65 -1.86 -8.40
N SER A 51 -1.02 -0.70 -8.61
CA SER A 51 -0.03 -0.49 -9.67
C SER A 51 1.21 -1.34 -9.45
N LEU A 52 1.74 -1.34 -8.23
CA LEU A 52 2.91 -2.11 -7.81
C LEU A 52 2.67 -3.62 -7.98
N ALA A 53 1.50 -4.13 -7.60
CA ALA A 53 1.14 -5.52 -7.80
C ALA A 53 1.08 -5.90 -9.29
N ASN A 54 0.54 -5.02 -10.15
CA ASN A 54 0.55 -5.24 -11.60
C ASN A 54 1.96 -5.18 -12.19
N GLN A 55 2.81 -4.28 -11.68
CA GLN A 55 4.21 -4.18 -12.08
C GLN A 55 4.97 -5.46 -11.70
N ALA A 56 4.81 -5.94 -10.46
CA ALA A 56 5.43 -7.17 -9.97
C ALA A 56 5.04 -8.37 -10.83
N ARG A 57 3.74 -8.53 -11.14
CA ARG A 57 3.25 -9.57 -12.05
C ARG A 57 3.87 -9.45 -13.44
N THR A 58 3.88 -8.26 -14.01
CA THR A 58 4.41 -8.04 -15.36
C THR A 58 5.89 -8.37 -15.40
N TYR A 59 6.64 -7.89 -14.41
CA TYR A 59 8.06 -8.16 -14.28
C TYR A 59 8.35 -9.65 -14.11
N ALA A 60 7.57 -10.37 -13.29
CA ALA A 60 7.70 -11.82 -13.14
C ALA A 60 7.54 -12.54 -14.50
N ARG A 61 6.51 -12.18 -15.27
CA ARG A 61 6.24 -12.77 -16.58
C ARG A 61 7.32 -12.45 -17.61
N THR A 62 7.82 -11.22 -17.64
CA THR A 62 8.83 -10.80 -18.62
C THR A 62 10.22 -11.34 -18.30
N SER A 63 10.59 -11.35 -17.02
CA SER A 63 11.89 -11.86 -16.57
C SER A 63 11.92 -13.38 -16.50
N GLN A 64 10.75 -14.04 -16.44
CA GLN A 64 10.61 -15.47 -16.14
C GLN A 64 11.17 -15.86 -14.76
N TYR A 65 11.31 -14.89 -13.86
CA TYR A 65 11.71 -15.09 -12.48
C TYR A 65 10.54 -14.87 -11.51
N PRO A 66 10.54 -15.54 -10.36
CA PRO A 66 9.57 -15.28 -9.32
C PRO A 66 9.82 -13.91 -8.67
N VAL A 67 8.74 -13.17 -8.47
CA VAL A 67 8.74 -11.84 -7.86
C VAL A 67 7.76 -11.85 -6.70
N ARG A 68 8.17 -11.34 -5.54
CA ARG A 68 7.27 -11.17 -4.39
C ARG A 68 7.01 -9.70 -4.10
N LEU A 69 5.91 -9.42 -3.41
CA LEU A 69 5.77 -8.23 -2.60
C LEU A 69 6.42 -8.46 -1.24
N SER A 70 7.17 -7.47 -0.78
CA SER A 70 7.72 -7.44 0.56
C SER A 70 7.32 -6.15 1.27
N VAL A 71 6.86 -6.31 2.50
CA VAL A 71 6.61 -5.21 3.43
C VAL A 71 7.85 -5.05 4.30
N THR A 72 8.48 -3.88 4.23
CA THR A 72 9.70 -3.58 4.97
C THR A 72 9.59 -2.25 5.68
N THR A 73 10.53 -1.94 6.58
CA THR A 73 10.69 -0.62 7.17
C THR A 73 11.88 0.09 6.57
N ASN A 74 11.69 1.36 6.20
CA ASN A 74 12.80 2.20 5.72
C ASN A 74 13.67 2.71 6.88
N VAL A 75 14.74 3.45 6.54
CA VAL A 75 15.65 4.05 7.52
C VAL A 75 14.99 5.06 8.45
N MET A 76 13.85 5.64 8.04
CA MET A 76 13.05 6.56 8.84
C MET A 76 11.98 5.84 9.68
N GLY A 77 11.91 4.51 9.64
CA GLY A 77 10.94 3.70 10.36
C GLY A 77 9.54 3.64 9.73
N ALA A 78 9.34 4.22 8.53
CA ALA A 78 8.07 4.12 7.82
C ALA A 78 7.93 2.77 7.11
N THR A 79 6.71 2.22 7.09
CA THR A 79 6.37 1.01 6.35
C THR A 79 6.45 1.28 4.85
N VAL A 80 7.17 0.43 4.13
CA VAL A 80 7.37 0.51 2.68
C VAL A 80 7.00 -0.82 2.06
N LEU A 81 6.16 -0.76 1.03
CA LEU A 81 5.82 -1.91 0.20
C LEU A 81 6.61 -1.81 -1.12
N ARG A 82 7.25 -2.90 -1.53
CA ARG A 82 7.95 -2.99 -2.82
C ARG A 82 7.85 -4.39 -3.38
N TRP A 83 8.13 -4.53 -4.67
CA TRP A 83 8.36 -5.86 -5.24
C TRP A 83 9.85 -6.21 -5.27
N GLU A 84 10.15 -7.49 -5.19
CA GLU A 84 11.48 -8.03 -5.00
C GLU A 84 11.66 -9.27 -5.90
N GLN A 85 12.67 -9.27 -6.77
CA GLN A 85 13.10 -10.45 -7.53
C GLN A 85 14.13 -11.20 -6.70
N LEU A 86 13.75 -12.39 -6.23
CA LEU A 86 14.60 -13.22 -5.40
C LEU A 86 15.75 -13.82 -6.22
N PRO A 87 16.95 -13.95 -5.64
CA PRO A 87 18.01 -14.71 -6.25
C PRO A 87 17.64 -16.19 -6.21
N CYS A 88 17.61 -16.85 -7.36
CA CYS A 88 17.41 -18.29 -7.38
C CYS A 88 18.78 -18.96 -7.32
N ASP A 89 18.86 -20.08 -6.61
CA ASP A 89 20.08 -20.87 -6.61
C ASP A 89 20.38 -21.40 -8.01
N THR A 90 21.58 -21.98 -8.17
CA THR A 90 22.04 -22.43 -9.47
C THR A 90 21.26 -23.64 -10.03
N ALA A 91 20.50 -24.34 -9.19
CA ALA A 91 19.66 -25.48 -9.56
C ALA A 91 18.23 -25.06 -9.97
N HIS A 92 17.77 -23.88 -9.53
CA HIS A 92 16.42 -23.36 -9.75
C HIS A 92 16.42 -22.03 -10.52
N ARG A 93 17.44 -21.80 -11.37
CA ARG A 93 17.67 -20.54 -12.10
C ARG A 93 16.51 -20.09 -13.01
N TRP A 94 15.51 -20.94 -13.24
CA TRP A 94 14.37 -20.72 -14.14
C TRP A 94 13.15 -21.45 -13.56
N GLY A 95 12.01 -20.75 -13.43
CA GLY A 95 10.73 -21.39 -13.10
C GLY A 95 10.13 -21.03 -11.75
N ASP A 96 9.60 -22.06 -11.09
CA ASP A 96 8.49 -21.92 -10.14
C ASP A 96 8.92 -21.78 -8.66
N SER A 97 10.20 -21.97 -8.35
CA SER A 97 10.75 -21.87 -6.99
C SER A 97 12.09 -21.14 -6.98
N CYS A 98 12.39 -20.44 -5.87
CA CYS A 98 13.61 -19.65 -5.75
C CYS A 98 14.19 -19.76 -4.34
N PRO A 99 14.92 -20.85 -4.02
CA PRO A 99 15.23 -21.19 -2.65
C PRO A 99 16.63 -20.70 -2.25
N ALA A 100 16.93 -19.40 -2.44
CA ALA A 100 18.01 -18.83 -1.67
C ALA A 100 17.57 -18.82 -0.20
N ALA A 101 18.14 -19.70 0.63
CA ALA A 101 17.74 -19.91 2.01
C ALA A 101 17.66 -18.61 2.82
N ALA A 102 18.62 -17.70 2.60
CA ALA A 102 18.64 -16.38 3.24
C ALA A 102 17.43 -15.51 2.89
N CYS A 103 16.85 -15.67 1.71
CA CYS A 103 15.69 -14.90 1.24
C CYS A 103 14.35 -15.52 1.63
N LEU A 104 14.34 -16.70 2.26
CA LEU A 104 13.09 -17.34 2.63
C LEU A 104 12.33 -16.55 3.69
N THR A 105 13.05 -15.98 4.65
CA THR A 105 12.49 -15.24 5.78
C THR A 105 12.86 -13.75 5.78
N ASN A 106 13.80 -13.33 4.93
CA ASN A 106 14.28 -11.96 4.90
C ASN A 106 13.92 -11.25 3.60
N ALA A 107 13.56 -9.97 3.72
CA ALA A 107 13.46 -9.03 2.61
C ALA A 107 14.82 -8.78 1.94
N CYS A 108 14.80 -8.21 0.72
CA CYS A 108 16.03 -7.83 0.04
C CYS A 108 16.89 -6.88 0.88
N ASN A 109 18.20 -7.13 0.89
CA ASN A 109 19.22 -6.39 1.65
C ASN A 109 19.11 -6.55 3.18
N LYS A 110 18.41 -7.60 3.65
CA LYS A 110 18.33 -7.98 5.07
C LYS A 110 18.73 -9.44 5.24
N GLY A 111 19.36 -9.77 6.37
CA GLY A 111 19.68 -11.16 6.74
C GLY A 111 20.46 -11.96 5.68
N GLY A 112 21.29 -11.30 4.87
CA GLY A 112 22.05 -11.93 3.79
C GLY A 112 21.26 -12.19 2.50
N CYS A 113 19.99 -11.80 2.41
CA CYS A 113 19.22 -11.88 1.17
C CYS A 113 19.64 -10.78 0.19
N GLN A 114 20.28 -11.16 -0.91
CA GLN A 114 20.74 -10.24 -1.96
C GLN A 114 19.92 -10.43 -3.24
N CYS A 115 19.02 -9.51 -3.51
CA CYS A 115 18.10 -9.63 -4.64
C CYS A 115 18.71 -9.19 -5.96
N VAL A 116 18.25 -9.82 -7.04
CA VAL A 116 18.71 -9.53 -8.40
C VAL A 116 18.15 -8.19 -8.88
N ALA A 117 16.89 -7.94 -8.58
CA ALA A 117 16.21 -6.69 -8.87
C ALA A 117 15.15 -6.40 -7.80
N GLN A 118 14.77 -5.14 -7.68
CA GLN A 118 13.69 -4.70 -6.81
C GLN A 118 13.01 -3.47 -7.40
N GLY A 119 11.72 -3.30 -7.09
CA GLY A 119 10.96 -2.11 -7.44
C GLY A 119 11.28 -0.92 -6.55
N GLU A 120 10.87 0.25 -7.01
CA GLU A 120 10.76 1.41 -6.13
C GLU A 120 9.73 1.11 -5.04
N GLY A 121 10.09 1.44 -3.79
CA GLY A 121 9.23 1.22 -2.66
C GLY A 121 8.26 2.37 -2.47
N ILE A 122 6.99 2.05 -2.28
CA ILE A 122 5.95 3.03 -1.96
C ILE A 122 5.82 3.15 -0.44
N ALA A 123 5.76 4.38 0.06
CA ALA A 123 5.56 4.63 1.48
C ALA A 123 4.10 4.40 1.84
N ILE A 124 3.85 3.50 2.80
CA ILE A 124 2.51 3.20 3.28
C ILE A 124 2.19 4.13 4.45
N PRO A 125 1.09 4.90 4.39
CA PRO A 125 0.64 5.71 5.51
C PRO A 125 0.45 4.84 6.76
N ALA A 126 0.84 5.35 7.93
CA ALA A 126 0.70 4.62 9.20
C ALA A 126 -0.74 4.25 9.57
N THR A 127 -1.73 4.86 8.88
CA THR A 127 -3.14 4.55 9.03
C THR A 127 -3.57 3.29 8.27
N LEU A 128 -2.73 2.73 7.40
CA LEU A 128 -3.00 1.50 6.65
C LEU A 128 -2.09 0.36 7.12
N ASP A 129 -2.69 -0.81 7.28
CA ASP A 129 -1.97 -2.08 7.48
C ASP A 129 -2.06 -2.92 6.19
N VAL A 130 -0.89 -3.26 5.67
CA VAL A 130 -0.68 -4.04 4.45
C VAL A 130 0.07 -5.34 4.71
N SER A 131 0.20 -5.76 5.97
CA SER A 131 0.93 -6.97 6.38
C SER A 131 0.47 -8.23 5.66
N ALA A 132 -0.82 -8.33 5.30
CA ALA A 132 -1.37 -9.45 4.55
C ALA A 132 -0.82 -9.55 3.10
N LEU A 133 -0.27 -8.46 2.55
CA LEU A 133 0.35 -8.44 1.23
C LEU A 133 1.77 -8.98 1.22
N ASP A 134 2.42 -9.06 2.38
CA ASP A 134 3.78 -9.57 2.51
C ASP A 134 3.84 -11.03 2.07
N GLY A 135 4.80 -11.36 1.20
CA GLY A 135 4.95 -12.71 0.66
C GLY A 135 4.00 -13.06 -0.50
N LEU A 136 3.17 -12.13 -1.00
CA LEU A 136 2.44 -12.35 -2.25
C LEU A 136 3.43 -12.43 -3.42
N CYS A 137 3.44 -13.56 -4.11
CA CYS A 137 4.36 -13.89 -5.19
C CYS A 137 3.66 -14.09 -6.53
N TRP A 138 4.35 -13.79 -7.61
CA TRP A 138 4.02 -14.23 -8.97
C TRP A 138 5.16 -15.07 -9.53
N LEU A 139 4.85 -16.26 -10.02
CA LEU A 139 5.83 -17.17 -10.62
C LEU A 139 6.14 -16.78 -12.07
N GLY A 140 7.39 -16.97 -12.50
CA GLY A 140 7.87 -16.46 -13.78
C GLY A 140 7.24 -17.07 -15.03
N ARG A 141 6.92 -18.37 -15.01
CA ARG A 141 6.46 -19.12 -16.19
C ARG A 141 5.01 -18.86 -16.62
N GLY A 142 4.23 -18.14 -15.82
CA GLY A 142 2.85 -17.80 -16.14
C GLY A 142 2.29 -16.59 -15.41
N GLY A 143 3.05 -16.00 -14.48
CA GLY A 143 2.52 -15.04 -13.53
C GLY A 143 1.49 -15.69 -12.59
N ALA A 144 1.60 -17.01 -12.36
CA ALA A 144 0.69 -17.70 -11.45
C ALA A 144 0.91 -17.13 -10.04
N PRO A 145 -0.15 -16.65 -9.37
CA PRO A 145 -0.01 -16.07 -8.06
C PRO A 145 0.22 -17.19 -7.04
N ARG A 146 1.06 -16.90 -6.06
CA ARG A 146 1.35 -17.77 -4.93
C ARG A 146 1.36 -16.91 -3.68
N HIS A 147 0.71 -17.38 -2.62
CA HIS A 147 0.73 -16.69 -1.35
C HIS A 147 0.90 -17.73 -0.25
N GLN A 148 1.88 -17.50 0.61
CA GLN A 148 2.04 -18.21 1.86
C GLN A 148 1.69 -17.26 2.98
N THR A 149 1.27 -17.81 4.12
CA THR A 149 0.94 -17.04 5.31
C THR A 149 2.06 -16.06 5.70
N PRO A 150 1.71 -14.88 6.26
CA PRO A 150 2.68 -13.90 6.72
C PRO A 150 3.78 -14.53 7.58
N GLY A 151 5.04 -14.15 7.34
CA GLY A 151 6.21 -14.71 8.05
C GLY A 151 6.94 -15.83 7.33
N ASN A 152 6.43 -16.33 6.20
CA ASN A 152 7.16 -17.24 5.30
C ASN A 152 7.10 -16.73 3.84
N PRO A 153 7.76 -15.59 3.53
CA PRO A 153 7.63 -14.86 2.25
C PRO A 153 8.33 -15.54 1.07
N THR A 154 8.13 -16.84 0.89
CA THR A 154 8.82 -17.65 -0.11
C THR A 154 7.95 -17.80 -1.36
N CYS A 155 8.53 -17.52 -2.53
CA CYS A 155 7.90 -17.87 -3.80
C CYS A 155 8.15 -19.35 -4.08
N GLN A 156 7.26 -20.21 -3.58
CA GLN A 156 7.31 -21.66 -3.78
C GLN A 156 6.17 -22.14 -4.68
N VAL A 157 6.48 -23.12 -5.55
CA VAL A 157 5.50 -23.80 -6.41
C VAL A 157 4.35 -24.41 -5.61
N THR A 158 4.69 -24.97 -4.45
CA THR A 158 3.79 -25.66 -3.51
C THR A 158 2.87 -24.69 -2.77
N GLY A 159 3.13 -23.38 -2.86
CA GLY A 159 2.17 -22.39 -2.41
C GLY A 159 0.86 -22.55 -3.18
N ASN A 160 -0.25 -22.30 -2.51
CA ASN A 160 -1.53 -22.19 -3.21
C ASN A 160 -1.68 -20.77 -3.77
N PRO A 161 -2.44 -20.58 -4.85
CA PRO A 161 -2.92 -19.24 -5.18
C PRO A 161 -3.71 -18.68 -3.99
N PRO A 162 -3.74 -17.35 -3.79
CA PRO A 162 -4.51 -16.73 -2.71
C PRO A 162 -5.96 -17.23 -2.74
N GLN A 163 -6.35 -18.05 -1.76
CA GLN A 163 -7.69 -18.62 -1.68
C GLN A 163 -8.71 -17.58 -1.19
N LYS A 164 -8.22 -16.54 -0.53
CA LYS A 164 -8.99 -15.42 0.00
C LYS A 164 -8.36 -14.11 -0.46
N PRO A 165 -9.15 -13.04 -0.64
CA PRO A 165 -8.62 -11.70 -0.84
C PRO A 165 -7.71 -11.29 0.32
N LEU A 166 -6.63 -10.58 0.01
CA LEU A 166 -5.69 -10.11 1.01
C LEU A 166 -6.21 -8.81 1.61
N LYS A 167 -6.28 -8.76 2.95
CA LYS A 167 -6.87 -7.65 3.69
C LYS A 167 -5.96 -6.42 3.65
N ILE A 168 -6.57 -5.25 3.49
CA ILE A 168 -5.95 -3.96 3.76
C ILE A 168 -6.85 -3.26 4.77
N THR A 169 -6.39 -3.21 6.01
CA THR A 169 -7.14 -2.68 7.14
C THR A 169 -6.66 -1.29 7.50
N GLN A 170 -7.54 -0.48 8.09
CA GLN A 170 -7.11 0.73 8.77
C GLN A 170 -6.45 0.36 10.10
N SER A 171 -5.17 0.68 10.24
CA SER A 171 -4.32 0.34 11.39
C SER A 171 -4.92 0.79 12.74
N GLN A 172 -5.59 1.96 12.77
CA GLN A 172 -6.13 2.52 14.01
C GLN A 172 -7.50 1.96 14.43
N SER A 173 -8.32 1.52 13.46
CA SER A 173 -9.68 1.05 13.73
C SER A 173 -9.83 -0.47 13.62
N GLY A 174 -8.85 -1.15 13.01
CA GLY A 174 -8.94 -2.55 12.61
C GLY A 174 -10.01 -2.80 11.54
N LYS A 175 -10.70 -1.76 11.06
CA LYS A 175 -11.78 -1.89 10.10
C LYS A 175 -11.20 -2.29 8.75
N LEU A 176 -11.80 -3.31 8.14
CA LEU A 176 -11.51 -3.68 6.77
C LEU A 176 -12.01 -2.58 5.84
N ASP A 177 -11.08 -1.96 5.13
CA ASP A 177 -11.35 -0.83 4.25
C ASP A 177 -11.31 -1.29 2.79
N HIS A 178 -10.26 -2.03 2.45
CA HIS A 178 -10.03 -2.54 1.11
C HIS A 178 -9.52 -3.97 1.15
N VAL A 179 -9.71 -4.70 0.05
CA VAL A 179 -9.03 -5.98 -0.17
C VAL A 179 -8.33 -5.99 -1.52
N LEU A 180 -7.12 -6.54 -1.54
CA LEU A 180 -6.45 -6.90 -2.77
C LEU A 180 -6.84 -8.34 -3.13
N GLN A 181 -7.73 -8.48 -4.11
CA GLN A 181 -8.02 -9.78 -4.66
C GLN A 181 -7.08 -10.07 -5.83
N VAL A 182 -6.50 -11.27 -5.82
CA VAL A 182 -5.68 -11.75 -6.92
C VAL A 182 -6.38 -12.94 -7.54
N ASP A 183 -6.67 -12.84 -8.83
CA ASP A 183 -7.30 -13.93 -9.56
C ASP A 183 -6.37 -15.15 -9.59
N GLY A 184 -6.81 -16.31 -9.12
CA GLY A 184 -5.95 -17.48 -8.94
C GLY A 184 -5.42 -18.10 -10.25
N LEU A 185 -6.11 -17.88 -11.37
CA LEU A 185 -5.75 -18.44 -12.68
C LEU A 185 -4.82 -17.50 -13.44
N THR A 186 -5.20 -16.23 -13.53
CA THR A 186 -4.47 -15.22 -14.29
C THR A 186 -3.41 -14.54 -13.44
N GLY A 187 -3.58 -14.44 -12.12
CA GLY A 187 -2.74 -13.64 -11.23
C GLY A 187 -3.06 -12.16 -11.25
N LYS A 188 -4.20 -11.72 -11.83
CA LYS A 188 -4.54 -10.30 -11.96
C LYS A 188 -4.93 -9.72 -10.60
N PRO A 189 -4.19 -8.72 -10.08
CA PRO A 189 -4.61 -8.02 -8.89
C PRO A 189 -5.76 -7.06 -9.23
N ARG A 190 -6.78 -7.04 -8.37
CA ARG A 190 -7.84 -6.03 -8.35
C ARG A 190 -7.99 -5.50 -6.92
N MET A 191 -8.11 -4.20 -6.79
CA MET A 191 -8.46 -3.56 -5.52
C MET A 191 -9.98 -3.50 -5.41
N VAL A 192 -10.52 -3.88 -4.26
CA VAL A 192 -11.95 -3.80 -3.95
C VAL A 192 -12.12 -2.91 -2.73
N ASP A 193 -13.04 -1.95 -2.83
CA ASP A 193 -13.42 -1.05 -1.74
C ASP A 193 -14.57 -1.69 -0.95
N CYS A 194 -14.32 -1.96 0.33
CA CYS A 194 -15.26 -2.63 1.23
C CYS A 194 -16.15 -1.65 1.99
N THR A 195 -15.97 -0.34 1.79
CA THR A 195 -16.78 0.70 2.43
C THR A 195 -18.00 1.10 1.62
N GLN A 196 -18.01 0.77 0.33
CA GLN A 196 -19.13 1.11 -0.55
C GLN A 196 -20.29 0.15 -0.36
N GLN A 197 -21.51 0.67 -0.50
CA GLN A 197 -22.74 -0.11 -0.53
C GLN A 197 -23.26 -0.24 -1.96
N PRO A 198 -23.71 -1.44 -2.39
CA PRO A 198 -23.67 -2.71 -1.64
C PRO A 198 -22.24 -3.23 -1.46
N VAL A 199 -21.98 -3.85 -0.30
CA VAL A 199 -20.65 -4.38 0.03
C VAL A 199 -20.33 -5.57 -0.88
N ASP A 200 -19.17 -5.54 -1.54
CA ASP A 200 -18.73 -6.65 -2.39
C ASP A 200 -18.56 -7.93 -1.54
N PRO A 201 -19.06 -9.11 -1.98
CA PRO A 201 -18.93 -10.36 -1.25
C PRO A 201 -17.50 -10.72 -0.87
N THR A 202 -16.52 -10.24 -1.64
CA THR A 202 -15.09 -10.46 -1.39
C THR A 202 -14.57 -9.73 -0.16
N CYS A 203 -15.35 -8.81 0.40
CA CYS A 203 -15.05 -8.14 1.66
C CYS A 203 -15.45 -8.95 2.91
N ASN A 204 -16.20 -10.05 2.77
CA ASN A 204 -16.46 -10.98 3.86
C ASN A 204 -15.29 -11.96 4.05
N VAL A 205 -14.12 -11.42 4.37
CA VAL A 205 -12.93 -12.24 4.66
C VAL A 205 -12.85 -12.48 6.18
N PRO A 206 -12.98 -13.74 6.66
CA PRO A 206 -12.81 -14.04 8.09
C PRO A 206 -11.40 -13.73 8.55
#